data_AF-A0AAD8ZM33-F1
#
_entry.id   AF-A0AAD8ZM33-F1
#
_cell.length_a   1.000
_cell.length_b   1.000
_cell.length_c   1.000
_cell.angle_alpha   90.00
_cell.angle_beta   90.00
_cell.angle_gamma   90.00
#
_symmetry.space_group_name_H-M   'P 1'
#
loop_
_entity.id
_entity.type
_entity.pdbx_description
1 polymer ?
#
loop_
_entity_poly.entity_id
_entity_poly.type
_entity_poly.pdbx_seq_one_letter_code
_entity_poly.pdbx_strand_id
1 'polypeptide(L)'
;MSFSGKYQMESHEGFEKFMKAIGLADDLIEKGKDIKSISEIEQNGDHFKVTVTTGSKAVVMKDGNKLKATLKGIQSVTELTDANTIVHTMTLGDLVYKRTLKRMS
;
A
#
# COMPACT_ATOMS: atom_id res chain seq x y z
N MET A 1 -1.55 -15.26 -10.78
CA MET A 1 -2.31 -13.99 -10.83
C MET A 1 -1.32 -12.85 -11.00
N SER A 2 -1.63 -11.84 -11.80
CA SER A 2 -0.76 -10.68 -11.98
C SER A 2 -1.18 -9.57 -11.04
N PHE A 3 -0.21 -8.95 -10.35
CA PHE A 3 -0.47 -7.76 -9.56
C PHE A 3 -0.82 -6.55 -10.44
N SER A 4 -0.51 -6.58 -11.74
CA SER A 4 -0.65 -5.43 -12.64
C SER A 4 -2.08 -4.95 -12.79
N GLY A 5 -2.38 -3.72 -12.39
CA GLY A 5 -3.71 -3.14 -12.46
C GLY A 5 -3.87 -1.91 -11.57
N LYS A 6 -5.04 -1.28 -11.64
CA LYS A 6 -5.43 -0.16 -10.77
C LYS A 6 -6.32 -0.68 -9.66
N TYR A 7 -6.01 -0.33 -8.41
CA TYR A 7 -6.74 -0.76 -7.23
C TYR A 7 -7.18 0.46 -6.44
N GLN A 8 -8.46 0.55 -6.12
CA GLN A 8 -9.00 1.58 -5.25
C GLN A 8 -9.04 1.07 -3.82
N MET A 9 -8.62 1.91 -2.87
CA MET A 9 -8.76 1.59 -1.46
C MET A 9 -10.22 1.43 -1.07
N GLU A 10 -10.55 0.26 -0.51
CA GLU A 10 -11.87 -0.06 0.04
C GLU A 10 -11.92 0.18 1.55
N SER A 11 -10.87 -0.26 2.25
CA SER A 11 -10.77 -0.10 3.70
C SER A 11 -9.32 0.01 4.16
N HIS A 12 -9.14 0.54 5.37
CA HIS A 12 -7.83 0.64 6.00
C HIS A 12 -7.96 0.61 7.53
N GLU A 13 -6.92 0.13 8.21
CA GLU A 13 -6.89 -0.08 9.65
C GLU A 13 -5.53 0.34 10.20
N GLY A 14 -5.50 1.14 11.28
CA GLY A 14 -4.26 1.60 11.89
C GLY A 14 -3.60 2.82 11.24
N PHE A 15 -4.28 3.47 10.28
CA PHE A 15 -3.78 4.63 9.53
C PHE A 15 -3.27 5.75 10.45
N GLU A 16 -4.10 6.23 11.38
CA GLU A 16 -3.74 7.39 12.21
C GLU A 16 -2.52 7.12 13.08
N LYS A 17 -2.51 6.00 13.80
CA LYS A 17 -1.38 5.61 14.67
C LYS A 17 -0.09 5.48 13.88
N PHE A 18 -0.17 4.86 12.71
CA PHE A 18 0.97 4.68 11.84
C PHE A 18 1.49 6.00 11.27
N MET A 19 0.59 6.86 10.77
CA MET A 19 0.96 8.15 10.21
C MET A 19 1.58 9.08 11.26
N LYS A 20 1.03 9.09 12.48
CA LYS A 20 1.63 9.81 13.63
C LYS A 20 3.04 9.30 13.93
N ALA A 21 3.26 7.99 13.91
CA ALA A 21 4.56 7.41 14.21
C ALA A 21 5.63 7.72 13.16
N ILE A 22 5.24 7.87 11.89
CA ILE A 22 6.17 8.31 10.84
C ILE A 22 6.33 9.84 10.79
N GLY A 23 5.70 10.58 11.71
CA GLY A 23 5.85 12.02 11.87
C GLY A 23 4.99 12.88 10.95
N LEU A 24 3.88 12.35 10.39
CA LEU A 24 2.90 13.21 9.72
C LEU A 24 2.14 14.06 10.74
N ALA A 25 1.85 15.31 10.36
CA ALA A 25 1.03 16.21 11.14
C ALA A 25 -0.44 15.75 11.14
N ASP A 26 -1.13 15.95 12.27
CA ASP A 26 -2.51 15.50 12.50
C ASP A 26 -3.49 16.04 11.44
N ASP A 27 -3.26 17.25 10.93
CA ASP A 27 -4.10 17.86 9.89
C ASP A 27 -4.02 17.11 8.55
N LEU A 28 -2.84 16.60 8.19
CA LEU A 28 -2.64 15.77 6.99
C LEU A 28 -3.23 14.38 7.17
N ILE A 29 -3.17 13.85 8.39
CA ILE A 29 -3.79 12.56 8.74
C ILE A 29 -5.30 12.68 8.62
N GLU A 30 -5.90 13.71 9.20
CA GLU A 30 -7.34 13.95 9.09
C GLU A 30 -7.81 14.14 7.66
N LYS A 31 -7.04 14.85 6.82
CA LYS A 31 -7.35 15.00 5.40
C LYS A 31 -7.16 13.70 4.62
N GLY A 32 -6.22 12.86 5.04
CA GLY A 32 -5.84 11.62 4.35
C GLY A 32 -6.74 10.42 4.66
N LYS A 33 -7.46 10.43 5.80
CA LYS A 33 -8.24 9.28 6.25
C LYS A 33 -9.40 8.94 5.32
N ASP A 34 -10.03 9.95 4.74
CA ASP A 34 -11.19 9.79 3.85
C ASP A 34 -10.82 9.69 2.35
N ILE A 35 -9.51 9.75 2.02
CA ILE A 35 -9.07 9.71 0.62
C ILE A 35 -9.12 8.28 0.10
N LYS A 36 -10.02 8.01 -0.86
CA LYS A 36 -10.01 6.80 -1.67
C LYS A 36 -8.85 6.80 -2.67
N SER A 37 -7.64 6.57 -2.19
CA SER A 37 -6.46 6.53 -3.05
C SER A 37 -6.54 5.38 -4.04
N ILE A 38 -6.14 5.62 -5.29
CA ILE A 38 -5.96 4.56 -6.30
C ILE A 38 -4.47 4.22 -6.33
N SER A 39 -4.15 2.93 -6.25
CA SER A 39 -2.81 2.39 -6.42
C SER A 39 -2.75 1.67 -7.75
N GLU A 40 -1.91 2.16 -8.66
CA GLU A 40 -1.59 1.52 -9.92
C GLU A 40 -0.31 0.71 -9.75
N ILE A 41 -0.39 -0.58 -10.06
CA ILE A 41 0.76 -1.49 -10.02
C ILE A 41 1.12 -1.83 -11.46
N GLU A 42 2.37 -1.54 -11.83
CA GLU A 42 2.97 -1.91 -13.11
C GLU A 42 4.05 -2.97 -12.84
N GLN A 43 3.95 -4.13 -13.47
CA GLN A 43 4.95 -5.20 -13.39
C GLN A 43 5.91 -5.14 -14.58
N ASN A 44 7.21 -5.03 -14.30
CA ASN A 44 8.31 -5.10 -15.27
C ASN A 44 9.27 -6.23 -14.86
N GLY A 45 8.93 -7.48 -15.21
CA GLY A 45 9.66 -8.67 -14.76
C GLY A 45 9.53 -8.87 -13.25
N ASP A 46 10.64 -8.75 -12.54
CA ASP A 46 10.74 -8.83 -11.07
C ASP A 46 10.62 -7.46 -10.37
N HIS A 47 10.60 -6.38 -11.14
CA HIS A 47 10.40 -5.03 -10.64
C HIS A 47 8.93 -4.65 -10.72
N PHE A 48 8.39 -4.15 -9.61
CA PHE A 48 7.02 -3.66 -9.53
C PHE A 48 7.05 -2.19 -9.19
N LYS A 49 6.38 -1.39 -10.00
CA LYS A 49 6.22 0.04 -9.76
C LYS A 49 4.81 0.29 -9.26
N VAL A 50 4.71 0.82 -8.05
CA VAL A 50 3.45 1.19 -7.41
C VAL A 50 3.32 2.71 -7.45
N THR A 51 2.29 3.19 -8.12
CA THR A 51 1.96 4.62 -8.21
C THR A 51 0.65 4.86 -7.47
N VAL A 52 0.69 5.67 -6.42
CA VAL A 52 -0.51 6.07 -5.67
C VAL A 52 -0.98 7.43 -6.19
N THR A 53 -2.29 7.63 -6.35
CA THR A 53 -2.87 8.91 -6.85
C THR A 53 -2.49 10.11 -6.00
N THR A 54 -2.13 9.89 -4.73
CA THR A 54 -1.59 10.92 -3.83
C THR A 54 -0.19 11.40 -4.22
N GLY A 55 0.34 10.98 -5.38
CA GLY A 55 1.63 11.40 -5.95
C GLY A 55 2.81 10.55 -5.53
N SER A 56 2.63 9.60 -4.60
CA SER A 56 3.69 8.75 -4.09
C SER A 56 4.00 7.62 -5.07
N LYS A 57 5.27 7.50 -5.48
CA LYS A 57 5.77 6.39 -6.30
C LYS A 57 6.71 5.54 -5.46
N ALA A 58 6.50 4.23 -5.46
CA ALA A 58 7.36 3.26 -4.79
C ALA A 58 7.75 2.14 -5.77
N VAL A 59 9.02 1.75 -5.75
CA VAL A 59 9.49 0.55 -6.44
C VAL A 59 9.57 -0.56 -5.41
N VAL A 60 8.90 -1.67 -5.68
CA VAL A 60 8.87 -2.86 -4.82
C VAL A 60 9.37 -4.06 -5.61
N MET A 61 10.00 -5.00 -4.90
CA MET A 61 10.52 -6.23 -5.49
C MET A 61 9.61 -7.40 -5.12
N LYS A 62 9.50 -8.36 -6.02
CA LYS A 62 8.74 -9.59 -5.76
C LYS A 62 9.59 -10.58 -4.97
N ASP A 63 8.98 -11.12 -3.92
CA ASP A 63 9.53 -12.19 -3.08
C ASP A 63 8.51 -13.34 -3.06
N GLY A 64 8.69 -14.30 -3.97
CA GLY A 64 7.74 -15.40 -4.17
C GLY A 64 6.37 -14.90 -4.65
N ASN A 65 5.31 -15.12 -3.85
CA ASN A 65 3.94 -14.67 -4.18
C ASN A 65 3.56 -13.34 -3.52
N LYS A 66 4.50 -12.66 -2.85
CA LYS A 66 4.27 -11.38 -2.17
C LYS A 66 5.16 -10.30 -2.77
N LEU A 67 4.72 -9.05 -2.74
CA LEU A 67 5.59 -7.91 -3.00
C LEU A 67 6.09 -7.39 -1.66
N LYS A 68 7.40 -7.38 -1.45
CA LYS A 68 8.00 -6.88 -0.21
C LYS A 68 8.90 -5.69 -0.53
N ALA A 69 8.86 -4.69 0.33
CA ALA A 69 9.78 -3.57 0.29
C ALA A 69 10.06 -3.10 1.70
N THR A 70 11.30 -2.67 1.96
CA THR A 70 11.66 -2.02 3.22
C THR A 70 12.10 -0.60 2.91
N LEU A 71 11.40 0.39 3.46
CA LEU A 71 11.73 1.81 3.30
C LEU A 71 11.82 2.46 4.67
N LYS A 72 12.98 3.02 5.03
CA LYS A 72 13.19 3.76 6.28
C LYS A 72 12.71 3.00 7.54
N GLY A 73 12.92 1.68 7.59
CA GLY A 73 12.48 0.81 8.71
C GLY A 73 11.03 0.34 8.64
N ILE A 74 10.25 0.82 7.66
CA ILE A 74 8.90 0.33 7.39
C ILE A 74 8.98 -0.87 6.48
N GLN A 75 8.45 -2.01 6.90
CA GLN A 75 8.27 -3.16 6.02
C GLN A 75 6.89 -3.10 5.37
N SER A 76 6.86 -3.11 4.05
CA SER A 76 5.67 -3.11 3.23
C SER A 76 5.51 -4.48 2.58
N VAL A 77 4.36 -5.11 2.77
CA VAL A 77 4.00 -6.41 2.21
C VAL A 77 2.68 -6.28 1.46
N THR A 78 2.68 -6.54 0.16
CA THR A 78 1.46 -6.60 -0.66
C THR A 78 1.20 -8.02 -1.11
N GLU A 79 -0.03 -8.47 -0.90
CA GLU A 79 -0.47 -9.83 -1.20
C GLU A 79 -1.78 -9.78 -1.97
N LEU A 80 -1.93 -10.64 -2.97
CA LEU A 80 -3.21 -10.89 -3.63
C LEU A 80 -4.01 -11.86 -2.76
N THR A 81 -5.15 -11.40 -2.23
CA THR A 81 -6.08 -12.28 -1.50
C THR A 81 -7.05 -12.99 -2.45
N ASP A 82 -7.35 -12.36 -3.59
CA ASP A 82 -8.08 -12.96 -4.70
C ASP A 82 -7.64 -12.33 -6.04
N ALA A 83 -8.34 -12.64 -7.14
CA ALA A 83 -7.99 -12.14 -8.47
C ALA A 83 -8.06 -10.61 -8.61
N ASN A 84 -8.87 -9.95 -7.78
CA ASN A 84 -9.16 -8.52 -7.83
C ASN A 84 -8.83 -7.79 -6.53
N THR A 85 -8.57 -8.48 -5.42
CA THR A 85 -8.32 -7.84 -4.13
C THR A 85 -6.87 -8.01 -3.72
N ILE A 86 -6.24 -6.89 -3.36
CA ILE A 86 -4.93 -6.87 -2.73
C ILE A 86 -5.06 -6.39 -1.30
N VAL A 87 -4.27 -6.99 -0.42
CA VAL A 87 -4.04 -6.51 0.93
C VAL A 87 -2.62 -6.00 1.01
N HIS A 88 -2.50 -4.74 1.41
CA HIS A 88 -1.23 -4.06 1.63
C HIS A 88 -1.05 -3.83 3.14
N THR A 89 -0.01 -4.42 3.70
CA THR A 89 0.34 -4.33 5.11
C THR A 89 1.67 -3.62 5.26
N MET A 90 1.70 -2.55 6.05
CA MET A 90 2.90 -1.80 6.40
C MET A 90 3.14 -1.95 7.90
N THR A 91 4.34 -2.36 8.29
CA THR A 91 4.72 -2.51 9.70
C THR A 91 5.88 -1.60 10.03
N LEU A 92 5.81 -0.97 11.20
CA LEU A 92 6.86 -0.12 11.77
C LEU A 92 6.98 -0.40 13.26
N GLY A 93 7.98 -1.18 13.65
CA GLY A 93 8.05 -1.73 15.02
C GLY A 93 6.79 -2.54 15.34
N ASP A 94 6.09 -2.17 16.42
CA ASP A 94 4.85 -2.81 16.85
C ASP A 94 3.59 -2.27 16.14
N LEU A 95 3.73 -1.22 15.32
CA LEU A 95 2.60 -0.63 14.61
C LEU A 95 2.34 -1.36 13.30
N VAL A 96 1.07 -1.65 13.06
CA VAL A 96 0.58 -2.29 11.85
C VAL A 96 -0.44 -1.37 11.19
N TYR A 97 -0.17 -1.05 9.92
CA TYR A 97 -1.10 -0.35 9.04
C TYR A 97 -1.51 -1.28 7.91
N LYS A 98 -2.80 -1.62 7.85
CA LYS A 98 -3.34 -2.55 6.86
C LYS A 98 -4.32 -1.81 5.95
N ARG A 99 -4.29 -2.12 4.67
CA ARG A 99 -5.18 -1.57 3.66
C ARG A 99 -5.69 -2.69 2.77
N THR A 100 -6.96 -2.65 2.45
CA THR A 100 -7.59 -3.54 1.48
C THR A 100 -7.94 -2.70 0.27
N LEU A 101 -7.48 -3.11 -0.91
CA LEU A 101 -7.76 -2.43 -2.17
C LEU A 101 -8.39 -3.40 -3.15
N LYS A 102 -9.44 -2.96 -3.85
CA LYS A 102 -10.08 -3.72 -4.91
C LYS A 102 -9.70 -3.17 -6.28
N ARG A 103 -9.44 -4.08 -7.21
CA ARG A 103 -9.13 -3.81 -8.60
C ARG A 103 -10.32 -3.11 -9.23
N MET A 104 -10.03 -2.00 -9.89
CA MET A 104 -10.98 -1.29 -10.71
C MET A 104 -11.14 -2.08 -12.01
N SER A 105 -12.39 -2.39 -12.37
CA SER A 105 -12.77 -3.09 -13.61
C SER A 105 -12.38 -2.31 -14.85
#